data_AF-A0A351XM46-F1
#
_entry.id   AF-A0A351XM46-F1
#
_cell.length_a   1.000
_cell.length_b   1.000
_cell.length_c   1.000
_cell.angle_alpha   90.00
_cell.angle_beta   90.00
_cell.angle_gamma   90.00
#
_symmetry.space_group_name_H-M   'P 1'
#
loop_
_entity.id
_entity.type
_entity.pdbx_description
1 polymer ?
#
loop_
_entity_poly.entity_id
_entity_poly.type
_entity_poly.pdbx_seq_one_letter_code
_entity_poly.pdbx_strand_id
1 'polypeptide(L)' 'MRMICGILTPTSGTVSFDGIDAGDEEYRAVLGYLPQDFGYYPDFTAWDFLM' A
#
# COMPACT_ATOMS: atom_id res chain seq x y z
N MET A 1 3.86 -4.42 7.97
CA MET A 1 3.64 -3.46 6.87
C MET A 1 2.17 -3.30 6.50
N ARG A 2 1.39 -4.37 6.26
CA ARG A 2 -0.02 -4.25 5.81
C ARG A 2 -0.90 -3.35 6.69
N MET A 3 -0.71 -3.34 8.02
CA MET A 3 -1.44 -2.42 8.90
C MET A 3 -1.05 -0.96 8.70
N ILE A 4 0.24 -0.68 8.50
CA ILE A 4 0.74 0.68 8.26
C ILE A 4 0.22 1.21 6.92
N CYS A 5 0.10 0.34 5.92
CA CYS A 5 -0.43 0.70 4.60
C CYS A 5 -1.96 0.76 4.56
N GLY A 6 -2.67 0.66 5.68
CA GLY A 6 -4.14 0.69 5.74
C GLY A 6 -4.83 -0.53 5.11
N ILE A 7 -4.09 -1.62 4.82
CA ILE A 7 -4.61 -2.86 4.21
C ILE A 7 -5.21 -3.80 5.26
N LEU A 8 -4.74 -3.70 6.50
CA LEU A 8 -5.23 -4.49 7.62
C LEU A 8 -5.53 -3.56 8.79
N THR A 9 -6.70 -3.69 9.41
CA THR A 9 -7.03 -2.92 10.60
C THR A 9 -6.04 -3.24 11.73
N PRO A 10 -5.43 -2.23 12.40
CA PRO A 10 -4.59 -2.45 13.56
C PRO A 10 -5.34 -3.21 14.64
N THR A 11 -4.69 -4.19 15.27
CA THR A 11 -5.27 -4.91 16.41
C THR A 11 -5.26 -4.07 17.69
N SER A 12 -4.35 -3.12 17.79
CA SER A 12 -4.29 -2.11 18.85
C SER A 12 -3.50 -0.88 18.39
N GLY A 13 -3.74 0.25 19.06
CA GLY A 13 -3.12 1.54 18.72
C GLY A 13 -3.73 2.20 17.49
N THR A 14 -3.09 3.27 17.03
CA THR A 14 -3.47 4.03 15.84
C THR A 14 -2.26 4.22 14.92
N VAL A 15 -2.51 4.38 13.62
CA VAL A 15 -1.49 4.68 12.62
C VAL A 15 -1.89 5.98 11.95
N SER A 16 -1.00 6.96 11.98
CA SER A 16 -1.19 8.22 11.26
C SER A 16 0.12 8.67 10.62
N PHE A 17 0.01 9.42 9.53
CA PHE A 17 1.13 10.06 8.84
C PHE A 17 0.75 11.52 8.57
N ASP A 18 1.58 12.46 9.03
CA ASP A 18 1.31 13.91 8.96
C ASP A 18 -0.08 14.32 9.47
N GLY A 19 -0.59 13.60 10.49
CA GLY A 19 -1.91 13.84 11.09
C GLY A 19 -3.09 13.20 10.35
N ILE A 20 -2.87 12.54 9.22
CA ILE A 20 -3.88 11.79 8.46
C ILE A 20 -3.92 10.35 8.99
N ASP A 21 -5.11 9.84 9.34
CA ASP A 21 -5.26 8.47 9.83
C ASP A 21 -5.11 7.47 8.67
N ALA A 22 -4.52 6.29 8.96
CA ALA A 22 -4.33 5.25 7.94
C ALA A 22 -5.63 4.66 7.37
N GLY A 23 -6.77 4.91 8.02
CA GLY A 23 -8.10 4.58 7.52
C GLY A 23 -8.67 5.56 6.50
N ASP A 24 -8.13 6.78 6.43
CA ASP A 24 -8.62 7.83 5.53
C ASP A 24 -8.19 7.59 4.08
N GLU A 25 -9.02 8.02 3.13
CA GLU A 25 -8.74 7.87 1.71
C GLU A 25 -7.49 8.66 1.28
N GLU A 26 -7.31 9.86 1.85
CA GLU A 26 -6.17 10.76 1.60
C GLU A 26 -4.82 10.10 1.96
N TYR A 27 -4.81 9.19 2.93
CA TYR A 27 -3.61 8.43 3.30
C TYR A 27 -3.11 7.54 2.16
N ARG A 28 -4.01 7.02 1.31
CA ARG A 28 -3.65 6.16 0.17
C ARG A 28 -2.97 6.91 -0.96
N ALA A 29 -3.09 8.24 -0.99
CA ALA A 29 -2.40 9.07 -1.98
C ALA A 29 -0.90 9.26 -1.64
N VAL A 30 -0.51 9.08 -0.38
CA VAL A 30 0.86 9.34 0.09
C VAL A 30 1.69 8.07 0.28
N LEU A 31 1.06 6.90 0.48
CA LEU A 31 1.75 5.65 0.75
C LEU A 31 1.28 4.50 -0.15
N GLY A 32 2.19 4.01 -1.00
CA GLY A 32 2.00 2.80 -1.81
C GLY A 32 2.46 1.51 -1.10
N TYR A 33 1.93 0.37 -1.52
CA TYR A 33 2.32 -0.95 -1.02
C TYR A 33 2.51 -1.94 -2.17
N LEU A 34 3.69 -2.55 -2.25
CA LEU A 34 3.95 -3.71 -3.10
C LEU A 34 3.86 -4.98 -2.25
N PRO A 35 2.93 -5.91 -2.55
CA PRO A 35 2.85 -7.20 -1.87
C PRO A 35 4.11 -8.04 -2.03
N GLN A 36 4.35 -8.93 -1.06
CA GLN A 36 5.45 -9.89 -1.12
C GLN A 36 5.27 -10.88 -2.27
N ASP A 37 4.06 -11.43 -2.39
CA ASP A 37 3.63 -12.21 -3.55
C ASP A 37 2.82 -11.27 -4.46
N PHE A 38 3.51 -10.61 -5.39
CA PHE A 38 2.84 -9.76 -6.39
C PHE A 38 2.71 -10.53 -7.71
N GLY A 39 1.54 -10.41 -8.33
CA GLY A 39 1.32 -10.96 -9.66
C GLY A 39 2.02 -10.09 -10.70
N TYR A 40 2.87 -10.70 -11.51
CA TYR A 40 3.38 -10.11 -12.73
C TYR A 40 2.78 -10.82 -13.94
N TYR A 41 2.61 -10.08 -15.03
CA TYR A 41 2.16 -10.66 -16.30
C TYR A 41 3.36 -11.32 -16.97
N PRO A 42 3.34 -12.66 -17.18
CA PRO A 42 4.51 -13.38 -17.71
C PRO A 42 4.95 -12.90 -19.09
N ASP A 43 4.01 -12.37 -19.88
CA ASP A 43 4.24 -11.92 -21.24
C ASP A 43 4.71 -10.46 -21.33
N PHE A 44 4.85 -9.76 -20.19
CA PHE A 44 5.22 -8.35 -20.16
C PHE A 44 6.73 -8.23 -19.92
N THR A 45 7.39 -7.33 -20.65
CA THR A 45 8.74 -6.91 -20.27
C THR A 45 8.67 -6.02 -19.02
N ALA A 46 9.81 -5.84 -18.35
CA ALA A 46 9.89 -4.95 -17.20
C ALA A 46 9.44 -3.50 -17.53
N TRP A 47 9.67 -3.05 -18.77
CA TRP A 47 9.21 -1.73 -19.22
C TRP A 47 7.71 -1.68 -19.44
N ASP A 48 7.13 -2.71 -20.07
CA ASP A 48 5.67 -2.79 -20.28
C ASP A 48 4.90 -2.85 -18.96
N PHE A 49 5.54 -3.33 -17.89
CA PHE A 49 4.93 -3.39 -16.55
C PHE A 49 5.02 -2.05 -15.79
N LEU A 50 6.03 -1.22 -16.09
CA LEU A 50 6.30 0.03 -15.36
C LEU A 50 5.73 1.29 -16.04
N MET A 51 5.49 1.25 -17.35
CA MET A 51 4.93 2.35 -18.14
C MET A 51 3.43 2.17 -18.39
#